data_AF-A0A7S1PEA4-F1
#
_entry.id   AF-A0A7S1PEA4-F1
#
_cell.length_a   1.000
_cell.length_b   1.000
_cell.length_c   1.000
_cell.angle_alpha   90.00
_cell.angle_beta   90.00
_cell.angle_gamma   90.00
#
_symmetry.space_group_name_H-M   'P 1'
#
loop_
_entity.id
_entity.type
_entity.pdbx_description
1 polymer ?
#
loop_
_entity_poly.entity_id
_entity_poly.type
_entity_poly.pdbx_seq_one_letter_code
_entity_poly.pdbx_strand_id
1 'polypeptide(L)'
;VDEAIPVHHPQAFERSSCIMLGNEGTGMTAKQLQMCDRFVYTPQYGGGTASLNVTVAGSIVLHHFAIWAGFREGSRTGHKFDVAPVRSKLEQYERPTDQELAERMRLRDQRSARRQFDGDEGADGCGLVFVESEGEEGDDEQDRDDVG
;
A
#
# COMPACT_ATOMS: atom_id res chain seq x y z
N VAL A 1 -4.74 19.51 -17.73
CA VAL A 1 -3.67 18.48 -17.68
C VAL A 1 -3.06 18.29 -19.06
N ASP A 2 -3.18 19.30 -19.92
CA ASP A 2 -2.98 19.20 -21.37
C ASP A 2 -1.52 19.00 -21.80
N GLU A 3 -0.59 19.05 -20.83
CA GLU A 3 0.83 18.77 -21.00
C GLU A 3 1.24 17.38 -20.49
N ALA A 4 0.28 16.51 -20.15
CA ALA A 4 0.60 15.16 -19.72
C ALA A 4 1.22 14.36 -20.88
N ILE A 5 2.32 13.65 -20.61
CA ILE A 5 3.05 12.86 -21.61
C ILE A 5 2.87 11.36 -21.38
N PRO A 6 2.94 10.53 -22.43
CA PRO A 6 2.79 9.10 -22.26
C PRO A 6 3.97 8.52 -21.48
N VAL A 7 3.69 7.53 -20.63
CA VAL A 7 4.66 6.92 -19.71
C VAL A 7 5.92 6.35 -20.38
N HIS A 8 5.83 5.93 -21.64
CA HIS A 8 6.95 5.38 -22.41
C HIS A 8 7.78 6.46 -23.12
N HIS A 9 7.43 7.74 -22.98
CA HIS A 9 8.19 8.83 -23.59
C HIS A 9 9.58 8.94 -22.92
N PRO A 10 10.67 9.21 -23.66
CA PRO A 10 12.01 9.33 -23.07
C PRO A 10 12.14 10.41 -21.99
N GLN A 11 11.29 11.44 -22.06
CA GLN A 11 11.23 12.51 -21.06
C GLN A 11 10.17 12.25 -19.97
N ALA A 12 9.57 11.05 -19.87
CA ALA A 12 8.62 10.76 -18.79
C ALA A 12 9.24 10.92 -17.39
N PHE A 13 10.54 10.61 -17.28
CA PHE A 13 11.31 10.65 -16.04
C PHE A 13 12.66 11.33 -16.29
N GLU A 14 13.16 12.07 -15.29
CA GLU A 14 14.39 12.86 -15.41
C GLU A 14 15.35 12.70 -14.22
N ARG A 15 14.82 12.37 -13.04
CA ARG A 15 15.58 12.25 -11.79
C ARG A 15 14.83 11.37 -10.78
N SER A 16 15.31 11.31 -9.55
CA SER A 16 14.55 10.73 -8.43
C SER A 16 13.18 11.39 -8.34
N SER A 17 12.12 10.59 -8.38
CA SER A 17 10.74 11.05 -8.48
C SER A 17 9.87 10.45 -7.39
N CYS A 18 8.94 11.25 -6.88
CA CYS A 18 7.81 10.76 -6.11
C CYS A 18 6.63 10.56 -7.06
N ILE A 19 6.02 9.38 -7.06
CA ILE A 19 4.86 9.08 -7.91
C ILE A 19 3.60 9.24 -7.07
N MET A 20 2.79 10.25 -7.41
CA MET A 20 1.49 10.49 -6.80
C MET A 20 0.38 9.88 -7.65
N LEU A 21 -0.42 9.00 -7.06
CA LEU A 21 -1.59 8.40 -7.70
C LEU A 21 -2.87 9.06 -7.18
N GLY A 22 -3.84 9.26 -8.07
CA GLY A 22 -5.16 9.75 -7.71
C GLY A 22 -5.99 8.69 -6.98
N ASN A 23 -7.07 9.12 -6.34
CA ASN A 23 -8.03 8.20 -5.74
C ASN A 23 -8.85 7.47 -6.83
N GLU A 24 -9.32 6.26 -6.53
CA GLU A 24 -10.16 5.51 -7.48
C GLU A 24 -11.52 6.23 -7.68
N GLY A 25 -11.97 6.27 -8.93
CA GLY A 25 -13.22 6.93 -9.34
C GLY A 25 -13.16 8.47 -9.40
N THR A 26 -12.51 9.13 -8.43
CA THR A 26 -12.47 10.61 -8.35
C THR A 26 -11.18 11.24 -8.88
N GLY A 27 -10.10 10.46 -9.02
CA GLY A 27 -8.81 10.93 -9.50
C GLY A 27 -8.07 11.81 -8.49
N MET A 28 -7.25 12.74 -9.00
CA MET A 28 -6.51 13.69 -8.16
C MET A 28 -7.32 14.96 -7.88
N THR A 29 -7.24 15.47 -6.66
CA THR A 29 -7.78 16.78 -6.29
C THR A 29 -6.98 17.91 -6.95
N ALA A 30 -7.59 19.10 -7.08
CA ALA A 30 -6.91 20.29 -7.60
C ALA A 30 -5.64 20.65 -6.82
N LYS A 31 -5.64 20.44 -5.49
CA LYS A 31 -4.48 20.68 -4.64
C LYS A 31 -3.34 19.69 -4.94
N GLN A 32 -3.66 18.42 -5.14
CA GLN A 32 -2.67 17.40 -5.54
C GLN A 32 -2.07 17.71 -6.90
N LEU A 33 -2.90 18.08 -7.88
CA LEU A 33 -2.45 18.52 -9.20
C LEU A 33 -1.46 19.70 -9.09
N GLN A 34 -1.76 20.71 -8.27
CA GLN A 34 -0.88 21.87 -8.11
C GLN A 34 0.47 21.56 -7.44
N MET A 35 0.56 20.48 -6.65
CA MET A 35 1.81 20.07 -6.02
C MET A 35 2.72 19.26 -6.96
N CYS A 36 2.16 18.67 -8.02
CA CYS A 36 2.92 17.89 -8.99
C CYS A 36 3.58 18.80 -10.02
N ASP A 37 4.85 18.55 -10.31
CA ASP A 37 5.65 19.25 -11.31
C ASP A 37 5.54 18.63 -12.71
N ARG A 38 5.07 17.38 -12.82
CA ARG A 38 4.86 16.69 -14.10
C ARG A 38 3.67 15.74 -14.05
N PHE A 39 3.05 15.53 -15.21
CA PHE A 39 1.97 14.56 -15.39
C PHE A 39 2.36 13.53 -16.44
N VAL A 40 2.17 12.26 -16.09
CA VAL A 40 2.35 11.13 -17.01
C VAL A 40 1.05 10.33 -17.06
N TYR A 41 0.76 9.75 -18.22
CA TYR A 41 -0.42 8.90 -18.40
C TYR A 41 -0.06 7.58 -19.09
N THR A 42 -0.85 6.54 -18.82
CA THR A 42 -0.79 5.28 -19.56
C THR A 42 -1.67 5.38 -20.80
N PRO A 43 -1.12 5.26 -22.02
CA PRO A 43 -1.92 5.27 -23.24
C PRO A 43 -2.99 4.18 -23.24
N GLN A 44 -4.22 4.55 -23.57
CA GLN A 44 -5.34 3.63 -23.76
C GLN A 44 -5.75 3.66 -25.23
N TYR A 45 -5.88 2.49 -25.85
CA TYR A 45 -6.18 2.34 -27.28
C TYR A 45 -7.62 1.89 -27.57
N GLY A 46 -8.37 1.51 -26.53
CA GLY A 46 -9.77 1.15 -26.63
C GLY A 46 -10.68 2.27 -26.12
N GLY A 47 -11.95 2.26 -26.53
CA GLY A 47 -12.98 3.20 -26.06
C GLY A 47 -13.89 2.67 -24.94
N GLY A 48 -13.63 1.46 -24.43
CA GLY A 48 -14.52 0.79 -23.47
C GLY A 48 -14.40 1.26 -22.03
N THR A 49 -13.29 1.93 -21.68
CA THR A 49 -13.00 2.38 -20.31
C THR A 49 -12.48 3.80 -20.33
N ALA A 50 -12.88 4.61 -19.35
CA ALA A 50 -12.31 5.94 -19.16
C ALA A 50 -10.91 5.88 -18.53
N SER A 51 -10.64 4.87 -17.70
CA SER A 51 -9.39 4.72 -16.97
C SER A 51 -9.08 3.26 -16.63
N LEU A 52 -7.80 2.98 -16.41
CA LEU A 52 -7.36 1.74 -15.76
C LEU A 52 -7.57 1.82 -14.25
N ASN A 53 -7.61 0.66 -13.58
CA ASN A 53 -7.50 0.60 -12.13
C ASN A 53 -6.23 1.32 -11.65
N VAL A 54 -6.32 2.04 -10.53
CA VAL A 54 -5.24 2.88 -10.02
C VAL A 54 -3.95 2.10 -9.75
N THR A 55 -4.05 0.89 -9.22
CA THR A 55 -2.88 0.03 -8.94
C THR A 55 -2.24 -0.50 -10.22
N VAL A 56 -3.07 -0.78 -11.24
CA VAL A 56 -2.59 -1.18 -12.56
C VAL A 56 -1.85 -0.02 -13.24
N ALA A 57 -2.43 1.18 -13.21
CA ALA A 57 -1.76 2.38 -13.72
C ALA A 57 -0.44 2.64 -12.97
N GLY A 58 -0.46 2.57 -11.64
CA GLY A 58 0.72 2.75 -10.80
C GLY A 58 1.84 1.74 -11.09
N SER A 59 1.49 0.46 -11.24
CA SER A 59 2.49 -0.59 -11.52
C SER A 59 3.13 -0.42 -12.91
N ILE A 60 2.39 -0.01 -13.93
CA ILE A 60 2.94 0.31 -15.26
C ILE A 60 3.93 1.48 -15.16
N VAL A 61 3.54 2.56 -14.45
CA VAL A 61 4.40 3.74 -14.26
C VAL A 61 5.68 3.37 -13.51
N LEU A 62 5.57 2.62 -12.41
CA LEU A 62 6.72 2.16 -11.63
C LEU A 62 7.63 1.25 -12.43
N HIS A 63 7.07 0.36 -13.25
CA HIS A 63 7.85 -0.52 -14.11
C HIS A 63 8.65 0.26 -15.16
N HIS A 64 8.02 1.22 -15.84
CA HIS A 64 8.72 2.10 -16.79
C HIS A 64 9.78 2.97 -16.11
N PHE A 65 9.48 3.48 -14.91
CA PHE A 65 10.47 4.21 -14.10
C PHE A 65 11.68 3.33 -13.77
N ALA A 66 11.46 2.07 -13.35
CA ALA A 66 12.54 1.14 -13.04
C ALA A 66 13.42 0.82 -14.26
N ILE A 67 12.81 0.65 -15.45
CA ILE A 67 13.55 0.48 -16.72
C ILE A 67 14.37 1.73 -17.03
N TRP A 68 13.75 2.91 -16.98
CA TRP A 68 14.43 4.19 -17.23
C TRP A 68 15.59 4.43 -16.27
N ALA A 69 15.39 4.13 -14.98
CA ALA A 69 16.40 4.26 -13.94
C ALA A 69 17.48 3.16 -13.98
N GLY A 70 17.37 2.17 -14.87
CA GLY A 70 18.33 1.08 -15.01
C GLY A 70 18.38 0.14 -13.80
N PHE A 71 17.24 -0.07 -13.13
CA PHE A 71 17.18 -0.99 -12.00
C PHE A 71 17.46 -2.42 -12.47
N ARG A 72 18.27 -3.15 -11.71
CA ARG A 72 18.58 -4.55 -12.00
C ARG A 72 17.42 -5.42 -11.53
N GLU A 73 17.00 -6.35 -12.39
CA GLU A 73 16.02 -7.37 -11.99
C GLU A 73 16.62 -8.25 -10.88
N GLY A 74 15.77 -8.66 -9.92
CA GLY A 74 16.16 -9.60 -8.87
C GLY A 74 16.44 -10.99 -9.44
N SER A 75 17.23 -11.80 -8.71
CA SER A 75 17.45 -13.19 -9.11
C SER A 75 16.17 -14.01 -9.01
N ARG A 76 16.04 -15.02 -9.89
CA ARG A 76 14.84 -15.83 -10.04
C ARG A 76 15.21 -17.30 -10.10
N THR A 77 14.45 -18.11 -9.36
CA THR A 77 14.52 -19.56 -9.42
C THR A 77 13.19 -20.09 -9.96
N GLY A 78 13.21 -20.64 -11.18
CA GLY A 78 11.99 -21.06 -11.88
C GLY A 78 11.05 -19.87 -12.16
N HIS A 79 9.83 -19.91 -11.60
CA HIS A 79 8.80 -18.88 -11.80
C HIS A 79 8.69 -17.87 -10.65
N LYS A 80 9.57 -17.93 -9.64
CA LYS A 80 9.54 -17.05 -8.46
C LYS A 80 10.83 -16.25 -8.34
N PHE A 81 10.73 -15.08 -7.70
CA PHE A 81 11.90 -14.30 -7.31
C PHE A 81 12.52 -14.87 -6.03
N ASP A 82 13.84 -14.78 -5.93
CA ASP A 82 14.56 -15.17 -4.72
C ASP A 82 14.32 -14.07 -3.67
N VAL A 83 13.60 -14.41 -2.61
CA VAL A 83 13.29 -13.50 -1.51
C VAL A 83 14.24 -13.83 -0.35
N ALA A 84 14.81 -12.80 0.28
CA ALA A 84 15.54 -12.99 1.51
C ALA A 84 14.62 -13.66 2.55
N PRO A 85 15.14 -14.59 3.36
CA PRO A 85 14.33 -15.25 4.37
C PRO A 85 13.72 -14.19 5.30
N VAL A 86 12.40 -14.08 5.29
CA VAL A 86 11.64 -13.24 6.22
C VAL A 86 11.32 -14.11 7.44
N ARG A 87 11.63 -13.60 8.64
CA ARG A 87 11.25 -14.28 9.90
C ARG A 87 9.74 -14.46 9.92
N SER A 88 9.27 -15.67 10.21
CA SER A 88 7.84 -15.94 10.25
C SER A 88 7.16 -15.16 11.39
N LYS A 89 5.84 -14.90 11.29
CA LYS A 89 5.09 -14.25 12.38
C LYS A 89 5.22 -15.01 13.70
N LEU A 90 5.21 -16.35 13.62
CA LEU A 90 5.35 -17.21 14.79
C LEU A 90 6.74 -17.09 15.41
N GLU A 91 7.79 -17.06 14.59
CA GLU A 91 9.17 -16.85 15.06
C GLU A 91 9.38 -15.45 15.68
N GLN A 92 8.79 -14.41 15.09
CA GLN A 92 8.78 -13.06 15.65
C GLN A 92 8.00 -12.98 16.97
N TYR A 93 7.00 -13.84 17.17
CA TYR A 93 6.23 -13.89 18.41
C TYR A 93 6.97 -14.64 19.51
N GLU A 94 7.51 -15.83 19.20
CA GLU A 94 8.21 -16.70 20.15
C GLU A 94 9.58 -16.14 20.55
N ARG A 95 10.27 -15.47 19.60
CA ARG A 95 11.63 -14.97 19.79
C ARG A 95 11.74 -13.52 19.30
N PRO A 96 11.02 -12.57 19.92
CA PRO A 96 11.11 -11.18 19.55
C PRO A 96 12.51 -10.65 19.88
N THR A 97 13.01 -9.76 19.04
CA THR A 97 14.18 -8.93 19.35
C THR A 97 13.81 -7.85 20.37
N ASP A 98 14.81 -7.29 21.04
CA ASP A 98 14.61 -6.20 22.00
C ASP A 98 13.91 -4.98 21.36
N GLN A 99 14.17 -4.73 20.08
CA GLN A 99 13.53 -3.67 19.31
C GLN A 99 12.03 -3.94 19.11
N GLU A 100 11.66 -5.15 18.68
CA GLU A 100 10.25 -5.56 18.51
C GLU A 100 9.50 -5.54 19.85
N LEU A 101 10.17 -5.94 20.94
CA LEU A 101 9.59 -5.89 22.28
C LEU A 101 9.34 -4.45 22.74
N ALA A 102 10.32 -3.55 22.54
CA ALA A 102 10.17 -2.13 22.85
C ALA A 102 9.06 -1.46 22.02
N GLU A 103 8.90 -1.85 20.76
CA GLU A 103 7.81 -1.36 19.92
C GLU A 103 6.45 -1.85 20.41
N ARG A 104 6.31 -3.13 20.80
CA ARG A 104 5.08 -3.66 21.42
C ARG A 104 4.73 -2.93 22.71
N MET A 105 5.71 -2.61 23.55
CA MET A 105 5.51 -1.82 24.77
C MET A 105 5.01 -0.41 24.42
N ARG A 106 5.65 0.28 23.48
CA ARG A 106 5.23 1.63 23.03
C ARG A 106 3.82 1.64 22.47
N LEU A 107 3.47 0.67 21.62
CA LEU A 107 2.13 0.51 21.07
C LEU A 107 1.09 0.24 22.17
N ARG A 108 1.45 -0.55 23.19
CA ARG A 108 0.59 -0.80 24.35
C ARG A 108 0.37 0.47 25.17
N ASP A 109 1.43 1.25 25.41
CA ASP A 109 1.36 2.51 26.15
C ASP A 109 0.51 3.55 25.41
N GLN A 110 0.69 3.68 24.10
CA GLN A 110 -0.14 4.56 23.26
C GLN A 110 -1.62 4.14 23.27
N ARG A 111 -1.91 2.84 23.23
CA ARG A 111 -3.29 2.33 23.33
C ARG A 111 -3.89 2.57 24.70
N SER A 112 -3.13 2.42 25.79
CA SER A 112 -3.60 2.75 27.13
C SER A 112 -3.86 4.24 27.28
N ALA A 113 -3.00 5.11 26.73
CA ALA A 113 -3.20 6.56 26.75
C ALA A 113 -4.44 6.96 25.95
N ARG A 114 -4.67 6.34 24.79
CA ARG A 114 -5.86 6.59 23.97
C ARG A 114 -7.14 6.11 24.66
N ARG A 115 -7.13 4.94 25.29
CA ARG A 115 -8.25 4.46 26.12
C ARG A 115 -8.52 5.34 27.34
N GLN A 116 -7.48 5.97 27.89
CA GLN A 116 -7.60 6.90 29.01
C GLN A 116 -8.14 8.27 28.56
N PHE A 117 -7.99 8.62 27.28
CA PHE A 117 -8.55 9.82 26.68
C PHE A 117 -10.02 9.66 26.28
N ASP A 118 -10.43 8.48 25.81
CA ASP A 118 -11.83 8.18 25.43
C ASP A 118 -12.76 7.97 26.66
N GLY A 119 -12.23 8.02 27.89
CA GLY A 119 -12.93 7.69 29.13
C GLY A 119 -13.48 8.86 29.96
N ASP A 120 -13.29 10.12 29.55
CA ASP A 120 -13.60 11.30 30.39
C ASP A 120 -14.52 12.37 29.77
N GLU A 121 -14.99 12.23 28.53
CA GLU A 121 -15.92 13.21 27.95
C GLU A 121 -17.29 12.60 27.64
N GLY A 122 -18.22 12.81 28.58
CA GLY A 122 -19.64 12.75 28.30
C GLY A 122 -20.08 13.87 27.35
N ALA A 123 -20.91 13.48 26.37
CA ALA A 123 -21.89 14.30 25.66
C ALA A 123 -21.44 15.72 25.21
N ASP A 124 -20.93 15.83 23.98
CA ASP A 124 -21.53 16.63 22.89
C ASP A 124 -20.54 16.84 21.72
N GLY A 125 -20.93 16.37 20.53
CA GLY A 125 -20.51 16.98 19.26
C GLY A 125 -19.19 16.52 18.61
N CYS A 126 -19.32 16.08 17.35
CA CYS A 126 -18.30 15.96 16.30
C CYS A 126 -17.51 14.64 16.17
N GLY A 127 -18.14 13.70 15.44
CA GLY A 127 -17.53 13.04 14.27
C GLY A 127 -16.29 12.18 14.49
N LEU A 128 -16.52 10.91 14.82
CA LEU A 128 -15.54 9.82 14.80
C LEU A 128 -14.69 9.78 13.51
N VAL A 129 -13.37 9.67 13.66
CA VAL A 129 -12.48 9.09 12.65
C VAL A 129 -12.37 7.60 12.95
N PHE A 130 -13.26 6.81 12.32
CA PHE A 130 -13.07 5.36 12.19
C PHE A 130 -12.00 5.11 11.13
N VAL A 131 -10.90 4.45 11.52
CA VAL A 131 -10.10 3.63 10.60
C VAL A 131 -10.42 2.21 10.98
N GLU A 132 -11.49 1.66 10.40
CA GLU A 132 -11.70 0.22 10.35
C GLU A 132 -10.99 -0.33 9.13
N SER A 133 -10.16 -1.34 9.36
CA SER A 133 -9.90 -2.40 8.38
C SER A 133 -10.07 -3.68 9.17
N GLU A 134 -11.32 -4.14 9.24
CA GLU A 134 -11.67 -5.47 9.71
C GLU A 134 -10.89 -6.52 8.90
N GLY A 135 -10.45 -7.58 9.59
CA GLY A 135 -9.95 -8.77 8.94
C GLY A 135 -11.11 -9.67 8.51
N GLU A 136 -10.87 -10.48 7.49
CA GLU A 136 -11.66 -11.68 7.24
C GLU A 136 -10.89 -12.87 7.83
N GLU A 137 -11.32 -13.33 9.00
CA GLU A 137 -11.16 -14.71 9.46
C GLU A 137 -12.30 -15.53 8.84
N GLY A 138 -11.95 -16.63 8.20
CA GLY A 138 -12.87 -17.71 7.85
C GLY A 138 -12.30 -19.00 8.40
N ASP A 139 -12.74 -19.35 9.61
CA ASP A 139 -12.60 -20.69 10.17
C ASP A 139 -13.67 -21.59 9.56
N ASP A 140 -13.26 -22.72 8.99
CA ASP A 140 -14.11 -23.90 8.85
C ASP A 140 -13.36 -25.09 9.47
N GLU A 141 -13.55 -25.24 10.78
CA GLU A 141 -13.28 -26.45 11.53
C GLU A 141 -14.52 -27.35 11.44
N GLN A 142 -14.37 -28.56 10.91
CA GLN A 142 -15.34 -29.61 11.18
C GLN A 142 -14.67 -30.98 11.23
N ASP A 143 -14.64 -31.49 12.46
CA ASP A 143 -14.26 -32.82 12.88
C ASP A 143 -14.84 -33.92 11.98
N ARG A 144 -14.02 -34.94 11.73
CA ARG A 144 -14.51 -36.31 11.77
C ARG A 144 -13.55 -37.18 12.56
N ASP A 145 -14.13 -37.67 13.66
CA ASP A 145 -13.63 -38.69 14.55
C ASP A 145 -13.22 -39.99 13.84
N ASP A 146 -12.36 -40.65 14.61
CA ASP A 146 -11.64 -41.91 14.50
C ASP A 146 -12.52 -43.18 14.29
N VAL A 147 -11.81 -44.30 14.12
CA VAL A 147 -12.18 -45.72 14.34
C VAL A 147 -12.64 -46.56 13.13
N GLY A 148 -11.81 -47.55 12.78
CA GLY A 148 -12.26 -48.79 12.12
C GLY A 148 -11.29 -49.41 11.11
#